data_AF-A0A0K8SVA6-F1
#
_entry.id   AF-A0A0K8SVA6-F1
#
_cell.length_a   1.000
_cell.length_b   1.000
_cell.length_c   1.000
_cell.angle_alpha   90.00
_cell.angle_beta   90.00
_cell.angle_gamma   90.00
#
_symmetry.space_group_name_H-M   'P 1'
#
loop_
_entity.id
_entity.type
_entity.pdbx_description
1 polymer ?
#
loop_
_entity_poly.entity_id
_entity_poly.type
_entity_poly.pdbx_seq_one_letter_code
_entity_poly.pdbx_strand_id
1 'polypeptide(L)'
;MSLPGWLPPQDTAVQEYVYNCKKLYALAEALEATLAYLLYDDSAKWDCLAEVTEGLDSTCKLFVKVAGDHRAAIVSNFKCTHWKKIINNKRLSLTYFLNQTVTIGLGKFLESPEHLVHILKLIVFHDRILPLGSGAESKSVSIVKNTCPVMLLPMRKLSLTKILQIVAQLRAEECGQQLVYILMNIKARREKAEEDYPASDNSIRR
;
A
#
# COMPACT_ATOMS: atom_id res chain seq x y z
N MET A 1 -2.44 49.21 31.36
CA MET A 1 -1.11 49.00 30.75
C MET A 1 -1.25 47.92 29.68
N SER A 2 -1.27 48.31 28.42
CA SER A 2 -1.41 47.39 27.28
C SER A 2 -0.03 46.99 26.76
N LEU A 3 0.38 45.74 27.02
CA LEU A 3 1.43 45.10 26.23
C LEU A 3 0.75 44.51 25.00
N PRO A 4 0.94 45.09 23.80
CA PRO A 4 1.46 44.25 22.73
C PRO A 4 2.24 45.07 21.67
N GLY A 5 3.57 44.96 21.69
CA GLY A 5 4.41 45.48 20.59
C GLY A 5 5.62 44.61 20.27
N TRP A 6 5.86 43.55 21.05
CA TRP A 6 7.08 42.73 20.99
C TRP A 6 6.87 41.34 20.39
N LEU A 7 5.61 40.91 20.23
CA LEU A 7 5.33 39.67 19.52
C LEU A 7 5.40 39.97 18.01
N PRO A 8 6.33 39.37 17.26
CA PRO A 8 6.31 39.50 15.81
C PRO A 8 4.92 39.07 15.31
N PRO A 9 4.34 39.78 14.33
CA PRO A 9 3.03 39.43 13.78
C PRO A 9 3.06 37.95 13.44
N GLN A 10 2.08 37.20 13.96
CA GLN A 10 2.00 35.76 13.73
C GLN A 10 1.98 35.54 12.22
N ASP A 11 3.00 34.86 11.69
CA ASP A 11 3.10 34.56 10.27
C ASP A 11 1.94 33.62 9.90
N THR A 12 0.88 34.20 9.35
CA THR A 12 -0.37 33.50 9.00
C THR A 12 -0.10 32.35 8.05
N ALA A 13 0.94 32.46 7.22
CA ALA A 13 1.38 31.42 6.29
C ALA A 13 1.86 30.17 7.02
N VAL A 14 2.70 30.35 8.05
CA VAL A 14 3.25 29.24 8.86
C VAL A 14 2.13 28.55 9.62
N GLN A 15 1.18 29.31 10.17
CA GLN A 15 0.04 28.75 10.88
C GLN A 15 -0.89 27.96 9.96
N GLU A 16 -1.21 28.52 8.79
CA GLU A 16 -2.03 27.84 7.79
C GLU A 16 -1.36 26.55 7.31
N TYR A 17 -0.04 26.58 7.07
CA TYR A 17 0.72 25.39 6.70
C TYR A 17 0.64 24.30 7.78
N VAL A 18 0.92 24.65 9.04
CA VAL A 18 0.86 23.71 10.17
C VAL A 18 -0.55 23.17 10.36
N TYR A 19 -1.58 24.00 10.20
CA TYR A 19 -2.98 23.56 10.25
C TYR A 19 -3.29 22.53 9.16
N ASN A 20 -2.89 22.80 7.92
CA ASN A 20 -3.06 21.87 6.80
C ASN A 20 -2.31 20.55 7.02
N CYS A 21 -1.08 20.60 7.58
CA CYS A 21 -0.32 19.40 7.96
C CYS A 21 -1.05 18.58 9.02
N LYS A 22 -1.55 19.19 10.09
CA LYS A 22 -2.30 18.46 11.14
C LYS A 22 -3.56 17.80 10.59
N LYS A 23 -4.31 18.54 9.76
CA LYS A 23 -5.51 18.00 9.09
C LYS A 23 -5.15 16.81 8.20
N LEU A 24 -4.09 16.94 7.42
CA LEU A 24 -3.61 15.87 6.54
C LEU A 24 -3.14 14.65 7.31
N TYR A 25 -2.46 14.84 8.44
CA TYR A 25 -2.01 13.75 9.30
C TYR A 25 -3.18 12.91 9.81
N ALA A 26 -4.24 13.55 10.33
CA ALA A 26 -5.42 12.85 10.81
C ALA A 26 -6.14 12.07 9.70
N LEU A 27 -6.28 12.67 8.50
CA LEU A 27 -6.85 11.99 7.34
C LEU A 27 -6.00 10.80 6.90
N ALA A 28 -4.67 10.97 6.86
CA ALA A 28 -3.74 9.91 6.50
C ALA A 28 -3.77 8.76 7.51
N GLU A 29 -3.89 9.06 8.81
CA GLU A 29 -3.97 8.05 9.86
C GLU A 29 -5.27 7.23 9.80
N ALA A 30 -6.41 7.89 9.58
CA ALA A 30 -7.68 7.19 9.37
C ALA A 30 -7.65 6.31 8.11
N LEU A 31 -7.04 6.81 7.04
CA LEU A 31 -6.87 6.07 5.79
C LEU A 31 -5.96 4.85 5.99
N GLU A 32 -4.83 5.00 6.67
CA GLU A 32 -3.93 3.88 7.02
C GLU A 32 -4.64 2.81 7.83
N ALA A 33 -5.40 3.21 8.86
CA ALA A 33 -6.15 2.27 9.70
C ALA A 33 -7.15 1.46 8.87
N THR A 34 -7.86 2.14 7.95
CA THR A 34 -8.86 1.47 7.10
C THR A 34 -8.20 0.57 6.05
N LEU A 35 -7.11 1.02 5.41
CA LEU A 35 -6.34 0.20 4.48
C LEU A 35 -5.76 -1.03 5.17
N ALA A 36 -5.22 -0.88 6.39
CA ALA A 36 -4.73 -2.00 7.19
C ALA A 36 -5.86 -2.97 7.55
N TYR A 37 -7.06 -2.46 7.87
CA TYR A 37 -8.24 -3.29 8.13
C TYR A 37 -8.63 -4.14 6.92
N LEU A 38 -8.49 -3.61 5.70
CA LEU A 38 -8.75 -4.33 4.44
C LEU A 38 -7.73 -5.43 4.12
N LEU A 39 -6.56 -5.43 4.79
CA LEU A 39 -5.54 -6.48 4.60
C LEU A 39 -5.87 -7.76 5.38
N TYR A 40 -6.84 -7.74 6.29
CA TYR A 40 -7.30 -8.95 6.96
C TYR A 40 -8.18 -9.78 6.01
N ASP A 41 -8.07 -11.10 6.13
CA ASP A 41 -8.74 -12.07 5.27
C ASP A 41 -10.23 -12.23 5.61
N ASP A 42 -11.02 -11.21 5.25
CA ASP A 42 -12.47 -11.20 5.41
C ASP A 42 -13.08 -10.41 4.23
N SER A 43 -13.99 -11.07 3.50
CA SER A 43 -14.64 -10.50 2.31
C SER A 43 -15.60 -9.37 2.65
N ALA A 44 -16.30 -9.42 3.78
CA ALA A 44 -17.28 -8.40 4.18
C ALA A 44 -16.62 -7.03 4.45
N LYS A 45 -15.32 -7.01 4.76
CA LYS A 45 -14.58 -5.77 5.02
C LYS A 45 -14.40 -4.90 3.77
N TRP A 46 -14.50 -5.50 2.59
CA TRP A 46 -14.30 -4.81 1.33
C TRP A 46 -15.50 -3.92 0.94
N ASP A 47 -16.63 -4.04 1.62
CA ASP A 47 -17.78 -3.14 1.48
C ASP A 47 -17.42 -1.71 1.93
N CYS A 48 -16.55 -1.57 2.93
CA CYS A 48 -16.05 -0.27 3.40
C CYS A 48 -15.14 0.44 2.37
N LEU A 49 -14.70 -0.26 1.31
CA LEU A 49 -13.81 0.32 0.29
C LEU A 49 -14.48 1.48 -0.45
N ALA A 50 -15.80 1.44 -0.62
CA ALA A 50 -16.56 2.51 -1.25
C ALA A 50 -16.38 3.84 -0.50
N GLU A 51 -16.63 3.82 0.81
CA GLU A 51 -16.50 4.96 1.73
C GLU A 51 -15.08 5.54 1.72
N VAL A 52 -14.07 4.66 1.74
CA VAL A 52 -12.66 5.07 1.66
C VAL A 52 -12.39 5.89 0.41
N THR A 53 -12.97 5.50 -0.72
CA THR A 53 -12.67 6.16 -2.00
C THR A 53 -13.29 7.54 -2.17
N GLU A 54 -14.33 7.89 -1.41
CA GLU A 54 -14.97 9.21 -1.48
C GLU A 54 -14.04 10.33 -0.98
N GLY A 55 -13.22 10.03 0.03
CA GLY A 55 -12.29 11.00 0.65
C GLY A 55 -10.93 11.15 -0.05
N LEU A 56 -10.62 10.35 -1.08
CA LEU A 56 -9.27 10.31 -1.66
C LEU A 56 -8.90 11.59 -2.41
N ASP A 57 -9.83 12.19 -3.17
CA ASP A 57 -9.52 13.38 -3.96
C ASP A 57 -9.22 14.60 -3.08
N SER A 58 -9.99 14.78 -2.00
CA SER A 58 -9.77 15.87 -1.04
C SER A 58 -8.44 15.68 -0.29
N THR A 59 -8.14 14.45 0.12
CA THR A 59 -6.85 14.09 0.74
C THR A 59 -5.69 14.33 -0.21
N CYS A 60 -5.83 13.96 -1.50
CA CYS A 60 -4.81 14.17 -2.52
C CYS A 60 -4.52 15.66 -2.73
N LYS A 61 -5.57 16.49 -2.85
CA LYS A 61 -5.42 17.95 -2.99
C LYS A 61 -4.68 18.55 -1.80
N LEU A 62 -4.94 18.05 -0.58
CA LEU A 62 -4.25 18.51 0.62
C LEU A 62 -2.76 18.09 0.63
N PHE A 63 -2.44 16.86 0.21
CA PHE A 63 -1.06 16.44 -0.01
C PHE A 63 -0.32 17.36 -1.00
N VAL A 64 -0.95 17.67 -2.15
CA VAL A 64 -0.38 18.57 -3.16
C VAL A 64 -0.17 19.98 -2.60
N LYS A 65 -1.14 20.51 -1.87
CA LYS A 65 -1.05 21.83 -1.22
C LYS A 65 0.14 21.91 -0.24
N VAL A 66 0.22 20.95 0.68
CA VAL A 66 1.31 20.88 1.68
C VAL A 66 2.68 20.64 1.03
N ALA A 67 2.74 19.88 -0.07
CA ALA A 67 3.98 19.66 -0.79
C ALA A 67 4.45 20.90 -1.57
N GLY A 68 3.54 21.75 -2.07
CA GLY A 68 3.84 22.91 -2.92
C GLY A 68 4.25 24.19 -2.18
N ASP A 69 3.98 24.33 -0.89
CA ASP A 69 4.28 25.54 -0.10
C ASP A 69 5.79 25.67 0.22
N HIS A 70 6.55 26.35 -0.64
CA HIS A 70 8.02 26.54 -0.51
C HIS A 70 8.41 27.98 -0.14
N ARG A 71 7.58 28.69 0.65
CA ARG A 71 7.93 30.05 1.09
C ARG A 71 9.19 30.02 1.95
N ALA A 72 10.12 30.96 1.74
CA ALA A 72 11.40 31.00 2.47
C ALA A 72 11.22 30.97 4.01
N ALA A 73 10.23 31.72 4.52
CA ALA A 73 9.86 31.72 5.93
C ALA A 73 9.32 30.38 6.44
N ILE A 74 8.62 29.61 5.60
CA ILE A 74 8.12 28.27 5.91
C ILE A 74 9.30 27.28 5.94
N VAL A 75 10.21 27.34 4.97
CA VAL A 75 11.35 26.42 4.86
C VAL A 75 12.35 26.60 6.00
N SER A 76 12.57 27.83 6.48
CA SER A 76 13.45 28.11 7.62
C SER A 76 12.79 27.87 8.98
N ASN A 77 11.48 27.61 9.03
CA ASN A 77 10.75 27.43 10.29
C ASN A 77 10.84 25.98 10.79
N PHE A 78 11.37 25.79 11.99
CA PHE A 78 11.48 24.47 12.62
C PHE A 78 10.16 23.68 12.67
N LYS A 79 9.03 24.34 12.99
CA LYS A 79 7.73 23.66 13.07
C LYS A 79 7.29 23.14 11.70
N CYS A 80 7.50 23.93 10.65
CA CYS A 80 7.18 23.52 9.28
C CYS A 80 8.07 22.36 8.83
N THR A 81 9.38 22.42 9.10
CA THR A 81 10.32 21.33 8.79
C THR A 81 9.95 20.04 9.52
N HIS A 82 9.58 20.13 10.80
CA HIS A 82 9.10 18.99 11.59
C HIS A 82 7.85 18.35 10.97
N TRP A 83 6.82 19.16 10.68
CA TRP A 83 5.59 18.65 10.06
C TRP A 83 5.82 18.11 8.65
N LYS A 84 6.67 18.74 7.84
CA LYS A 84 7.06 18.24 6.52
C LYS A 84 7.65 16.83 6.61
N LYS A 85 8.54 16.58 7.58
CA LYS A 85 9.11 15.24 7.83
C LYS A 85 8.02 14.23 8.20
N ILE A 86 7.12 14.58 9.11
CA ILE A 86 6.01 13.72 9.54
C ILE A 86 5.10 13.36 8.34
N ILE A 87 4.69 14.36 7.56
CA ILE A 87 3.81 14.15 6.40
C ILE A 87 4.51 13.30 5.33
N ASN A 88 5.80 13.52 5.10
CA ASN A 88 6.56 12.67 4.19
C ASN A 88 6.61 11.22 4.66
N ASN A 89 6.79 10.95 5.95
CA ASN A 89 6.76 9.60 6.48
C ASN A 89 5.38 8.95 6.33
N LYS A 90 4.30 9.68 6.65
CA LYS A 90 2.92 9.22 6.44
C LYS A 90 2.61 8.93 4.98
N ARG A 91 3.10 9.77 4.05
CA ARG A 91 2.99 9.54 2.61
C ARG A 91 3.63 8.21 2.20
N LEU A 92 4.84 7.92 2.68
CA LEU A 92 5.54 6.65 2.39
C LEU A 92 4.77 5.45 2.92
N SER A 93 4.32 5.52 4.17
CA SER A 93 3.51 4.48 4.82
C SER A 93 2.20 4.24 4.06
N LEU A 94 1.45 5.28 3.71
CA LEU A 94 0.27 5.17 2.85
C LEU A 94 0.57 4.54 1.50
N THR A 95 1.67 4.93 0.84
CA THR A 95 2.07 4.37 -0.45
C THR A 95 2.25 2.85 -0.34
N TYR A 96 2.88 2.39 0.75
CA TYR A 96 3.04 0.96 1.02
C TYR A 96 1.69 0.26 1.23
N PHE A 97 0.83 0.78 2.12
CA PHE A 97 -0.48 0.17 2.38
C PHE A 97 -1.35 0.13 1.12
N LEU A 98 -1.40 1.22 0.36
CA LEU A 98 -2.11 1.27 -0.92
C LEU A 98 -1.62 0.20 -1.89
N ASN A 99 -0.31 0.01 -2.02
CA ASN A 99 0.23 -1.01 -2.91
C ASN A 99 -0.20 -2.42 -2.48
N GLN A 100 -0.22 -2.72 -1.17
CA GLN A 100 -0.71 -4.01 -0.67
C GLN A 100 -2.21 -4.18 -0.90
N THR A 101 -3.02 -3.20 -0.53
CA THR A 101 -4.48 -3.24 -0.72
C THR A 101 -4.84 -3.37 -2.19
N VAL A 102 -4.16 -2.66 -3.10
CA VAL A 102 -4.38 -2.80 -4.54
C VAL A 102 -4.02 -4.21 -5.02
N THR A 103 -2.92 -4.78 -4.55
CA THR A 103 -2.49 -6.14 -4.94
C THR A 103 -3.53 -7.19 -4.54
N ILE A 104 -4.00 -7.15 -3.29
CA ILE A 104 -5.05 -8.05 -2.79
C ILE A 104 -6.37 -7.80 -3.54
N GLY A 105 -6.73 -6.52 -3.72
CA GLY A 105 -7.96 -6.14 -4.42
C GLY A 105 -7.99 -6.62 -5.87
N LEU A 106 -6.85 -6.57 -6.57
CA LEU A 106 -6.73 -7.11 -7.93
C LEU A 106 -6.91 -8.63 -7.97
N GLY A 107 -6.50 -9.35 -6.91
CA GLY A 107 -6.82 -10.77 -6.73
C GLY A 107 -8.32 -10.98 -6.58
N LYS A 108 -8.97 -10.24 -5.67
CA LYS A 108 -10.42 -10.31 -5.47
C LYS A 108 -11.22 -9.93 -6.71
N PHE A 109 -10.72 -9.01 -7.54
CA PHE A 109 -11.34 -8.68 -8.83
C PHE A 109 -11.48 -9.90 -9.76
N LEU A 110 -10.54 -10.85 -9.69
CA LEU A 110 -10.62 -12.08 -10.48
C LEU A 110 -11.76 -13.00 -10.01
N GLU A 111 -12.28 -12.78 -8.80
CA GLU A 111 -13.39 -13.50 -8.19
C GLU A 111 -14.72 -12.73 -8.31
N SER A 112 -14.72 -11.42 -8.03
CA SER A 112 -15.89 -10.53 -8.13
C SER A 112 -15.53 -9.14 -8.70
N PRO A 113 -16.22 -8.66 -9.75
CA PRO A 113 -15.92 -7.38 -10.38
C PRO A 113 -16.34 -6.14 -9.57
N GLU A 114 -17.10 -6.31 -8.49
CA GLU A 114 -17.80 -5.23 -7.77
C GLU A 114 -16.86 -4.15 -7.20
N HIS A 115 -15.66 -4.52 -6.79
CA HIS A 115 -14.71 -3.60 -6.16
C HIS A 115 -13.74 -2.91 -7.14
N LEU A 116 -13.76 -3.25 -8.44
CA LEU A 116 -12.75 -2.80 -9.41
C LEU A 116 -12.65 -1.27 -9.49
N VAL A 117 -13.79 -0.58 -9.54
CA VAL A 117 -13.84 0.88 -9.67
C VAL A 117 -13.11 1.54 -8.49
N HIS A 118 -13.26 0.98 -7.29
CA HIS A 118 -12.63 1.51 -6.10
C HIS A 118 -11.12 1.21 -6.05
N ILE A 119 -10.71 0.03 -6.50
CA ILE A 119 -9.29 -0.33 -6.66
C ILE A 119 -8.59 0.61 -7.65
N LEU A 120 -9.25 0.95 -8.76
CA LEU A 120 -8.71 1.91 -9.74
C LEU A 120 -8.56 3.32 -9.13
N LYS A 121 -9.51 3.76 -8.30
CA LYS A 121 -9.38 5.03 -7.56
C LYS A 121 -8.18 5.03 -6.61
N LEU A 122 -7.92 3.92 -5.92
CA LEU A 122 -6.72 3.76 -5.07
C LEU A 122 -5.42 3.83 -5.88
N ILE A 123 -5.38 3.18 -7.06
CA ILE A 123 -4.23 3.25 -7.98
C ILE A 123 -3.94 4.70 -8.40
N VAL A 124 -4.98 5.43 -8.82
CA VAL A 124 -4.85 6.84 -9.22
C VAL A 124 -4.35 7.70 -8.05
N PHE A 125 -4.89 7.47 -6.85
CA PHE A 125 -4.45 8.16 -5.64
C PHE A 125 -2.98 7.88 -5.31
N HIS A 126 -2.58 6.61 -5.30
CA HIS A 126 -1.21 6.16 -5.10
C HIS A 126 -0.23 6.88 -6.05
N ASP A 127 -0.53 6.85 -7.34
CA ASP A 127 0.34 7.44 -8.37
C ASP A 127 0.46 8.96 -8.27
N ARG A 128 -0.56 9.64 -7.73
CA ARG A 128 -0.54 11.09 -7.51
C ARG A 128 0.30 11.49 -6.29
N ILE A 129 0.28 10.72 -5.21
CA ILE A 129 1.04 11.06 -3.99
C ILE A 129 2.49 10.57 -4.03
N LEU A 130 2.80 9.54 -4.82
CA LEU A 130 4.13 8.96 -4.96
C LEU A 130 5.24 9.96 -5.35
N PRO A 131 5.06 10.94 -6.25
CA PRO A 131 6.11 11.90 -6.61
C PRO A 131 6.27 13.07 -5.62
N LEU A 132 5.31 13.32 -4.71
CA LEU A 132 5.27 14.57 -3.93
C LEU A 132 6.40 14.76 -2.91
N GLY A 133 7.20 13.73 -2.64
CA GLY A 133 8.36 13.81 -1.74
C GLY A 133 9.73 13.80 -2.42
N SER A 134 9.79 13.88 -3.76
CA SER A 134 11.05 13.79 -4.53
C SER A 134 11.68 15.15 -4.88
N GLY A 135 11.29 16.23 -4.21
CA GLY A 135 11.92 17.55 -4.38
C GLY A 135 13.41 17.53 -3.99
N ALA A 136 14.19 18.48 -4.52
CA ALA A 136 15.67 18.58 -4.50
C ALA A 136 16.40 18.42 -3.15
N GLU A 137 15.67 18.28 -2.04
CA GLU A 137 16.14 17.87 -0.72
C GLU A 137 16.41 16.35 -0.64
N SER A 138 15.97 15.56 -1.63
CA SER A 138 16.24 14.11 -1.72
C SER A 138 17.71 13.79 -2.08
N LYS A 139 18.65 14.71 -1.88
CA LYS A 139 20.09 14.46 -1.96
C LYS A 139 20.59 13.52 -0.85
N SER A 140 19.75 13.18 0.11
CA SER A 140 20.06 12.24 1.20
C SER A 140 19.06 11.08 1.33
N VAL A 141 18.36 10.67 0.25
CA VAL A 141 18.03 9.24 0.18
C VAL A 141 19.33 8.58 -0.22
N SER A 142 20.11 8.33 0.82
CA SER A 142 21.31 7.54 0.75
C SER A 142 21.03 6.32 -0.11
N ILE A 143 21.60 6.34 -1.32
CA ILE A 143 21.87 5.17 -2.13
C ILE A 143 22.95 4.39 -1.36
N VAL A 144 22.66 3.99 -0.11
CA VAL A 144 23.42 2.95 0.56
C VAL A 144 23.06 1.70 -0.21
N LYS A 145 24.01 1.38 -1.08
CA LYS A 145 24.32 0.12 -1.73
C LYS A 145 24.03 -1.09 -0.82
N ASN A 146 22.76 -1.39 -0.57
CA ASN A 146 22.24 -2.71 -0.22
C ASN A 146 20.70 -2.77 -0.16
N THR A 147 19.99 -1.92 -0.91
CA THR A 147 18.53 -2.10 -1.06
C THR A 147 18.27 -3.25 -2.01
N CYS A 148 17.95 -4.43 -1.46
CA CYS A 148 17.34 -5.51 -2.21
C CYS A 148 16.21 -4.93 -3.08
N PRO A 149 16.20 -5.12 -4.42
CA PRO A 149 15.18 -4.58 -5.31
C PRO A 149 13.74 -4.89 -4.86
N VAL A 150 13.57 -6.00 -4.13
CA VAL A 150 12.32 -6.44 -3.50
C VAL A 150 11.79 -5.48 -2.44
N MET A 151 12.67 -4.81 -1.66
CA MET A 151 12.25 -3.86 -0.63
C MET A 151 11.81 -2.50 -1.20
N LEU A 152 12.20 -2.18 -2.44
CA LEU A 152 11.80 -0.94 -3.14
C LEU A 152 10.63 -1.14 -4.10
N LEU A 153 10.18 -2.37 -4.30
CA LEU A 153 9.07 -2.72 -5.18
C LEU A 153 7.72 -2.06 -4.80
N PRO A 154 7.37 -1.86 -3.51
CA PRO A 154 6.14 -1.16 -3.12
C PRO A 154 6.13 0.35 -3.40
N MET A 155 7.28 0.92 -3.80
CA MET A 155 7.48 2.36 -3.98
C MET A 155 7.65 2.73 -5.46
N ARG A 156 7.04 1.97 -6.36
CA ARG A 156 7.03 2.22 -7.80
C ARG A 156 5.64 2.55 -8.28
N LYS A 157 5.56 3.40 -9.30
CA LYS A 157 4.31 3.74 -9.97
C LYS A 157 3.55 2.47 -10.38
N LEU A 158 2.25 2.42 -10.11
CA LEU A 158 1.38 1.31 -10.50
C LEU A 158 0.96 1.47 -11.96
N SER A 159 1.94 1.33 -12.86
CA SER A 159 1.68 1.36 -14.30
C SER A 159 0.76 0.21 -14.73
N LEU A 160 0.07 0.39 -15.86
CA LEU A 160 -0.75 -0.67 -16.46
C LEU A 160 0.03 -1.98 -16.62
N THR A 161 1.29 -1.91 -17.07
CA THR A 161 2.16 -3.08 -17.18
C THR A 161 2.39 -3.77 -15.84
N LYS A 162 2.59 -3.00 -14.76
CA LYS A 162 2.80 -3.56 -13.43
C LYS A 162 1.53 -4.22 -12.89
N ILE A 163 0.37 -3.62 -13.13
CA ILE A 163 -0.94 -4.19 -12.79
C ILE A 163 -1.14 -5.52 -13.53
N LEU A 164 -0.90 -5.56 -14.84
CA LEU A 164 -1.00 -6.78 -15.64
C LEU A 164 -0.02 -7.87 -15.16
N GLN A 165 1.20 -7.49 -14.77
CA GLN A 165 2.15 -8.43 -14.18
C GLN A 165 1.65 -9.02 -12.86
N ILE A 166 1.07 -8.20 -11.98
CA ILE A 166 0.46 -8.68 -10.72
C ILE A 166 -0.66 -9.66 -11.01
N VAL A 167 -1.58 -9.31 -11.92
CA VAL A 167 -2.69 -10.18 -12.31
C VAL A 167 -2.20 -11.50 -12.91
N ALA A 168 -1.21 -11.45 -13.81
CA ALA A 168 -0.63 -12.65 -14.42
C ALA A 168 0.06 -13.55 -13.38
N GLN A 169 0.76 -12.96 -12.39
CA GLN A 169 1.38 -13.68 -11.29
C GLN A 169 0.34 -14.38 -10.41
N LEU A 170 -0.73 -13.69 -10.03
CA LEU A 170 -1.82 -14.26 -9.24
C LEU A 170 -2.47 -15.45 -9.95
N ARG A 171 -2.74 -15.31 -11.25
CA ARG A 171 -3.28 -16.42 -12.07
C ARG A 171 -2.31 -17.59 -12.19
N ALA A 172 -1.02 -17.32 -12.36
CA ALA A 172 0.00 -18.37 -12.43
C ALA A 172 0.13 -19.13 -11.11
N GLU A 173 0.01 -18.44 -9.98
CA GLU A 173 0.03 -19.04 -8.64
C GLU A 173 -1.19 -19.92 -8.39
N GLU A 174 -2.40 -19.46 -8.74
CA GLU A 174 -3.64 -20.25 -8.68
C GLU A 174 -3.53 -21.55 -9.48
N CYS A 175 -3.10 -21.47 -10.74
CA CYS A 175 -2.87 -22.63 -11.60
C CYS A 175 -1.78 -23.57 -11.03
N GLY A 176 -0.71 -23.01 -10.46
CA GLY A 176 0.36 -23.76 -9.83
C GLY A 176 -0.13 -24.56 -8.62
N GLN A 177 -0.95 -23.94 -7.76
CA GLN A 177 -1.57 -24.62 -6.62
C GLN A 177 -2.47 -25.78 -7.06
N GLN A 178 -3.29 -25.59 -8.10
CA GLN A 178 -4.12 -26.66 -8.66
C GLN A 178 -3.27 -27.82 -9.20
N LEU A 179 -2.18 -27.53 -9.90
CA LEU A 179 -1.26 -28.56 -10.39
C LEU A 179 -0.63 -29.36 -9.24
N VAL A 180 -0.15 -28.68 -8.19
CA VAL A 180 0.41 -29.33 -7.00
C VAL A 180 -0.64 -30.23 -6.35
N TYR A 181 -1.87 -29.77 -6.20
CA TYR A 181 -2.97 -30.57 -5.64
C TYR A 181 -3.25 -31.83 -6.47
N ILE A 182 -3.28 -31.72 -7.80
CA ILE A 182 -3.45 -32.86 -8.71
C ILE A 182 -2.30 -33.86 -8.55
N LEU A 183 -1.05 -33.39 -8.53
CA LEU A 183 0.13 -34.25 -8.38
C LEU A 183 0.13 -34.99 -7.04
N MET A 184 -0.25 -34.31 -5.95
CA MET A 184 -0.39 -34.93 -4.63
C MET A 184 -1.48 -36.01 -4.63
N ASN A 185 -2.61 -35.77 -5.27
CA ASN A 185 -3.68 -36.76 -5.39
C ASN A 185 -3.28 -37.98 -6.23
N ILE A 186 -2.52 -37.78 -7.32
CA ILE A 186 -1.98 -38.88 -8.13
C ILE A 186 -1.03 -39.73 -7.30
N LYS A 187 -0.11 -39.10 -6.55
CA LYS A 187 0.82 -39.78 -5.66
C LYS A 187 0.09 -40.60 -4.59
N ALA A 188 -0.85 -39.99 -3.87
CA ALA A 188 -1.62 -40.67 -2.82
C ALA A 188 -2.43 -41.87 -3.35
N ARG A 189 -2.98 -41.77 -4.56
CA ARG A 189 -3.66 -42.91 -5.22
C ARG A 189 -2.71 -44.04 -5.57
N ARG A 190 -1.49 -43.70 -6.03
CA ARG A 190 -0.45 -44.69 -6.35
C ARG A 190 0.04 -45.41 -5.11
N GLU A 191 0.26 -44.69 -4.01
CA GLU A 191 0.65 -45.27 -2.72
C GLU A 191 -0.43 -46.23 -2.19
N LYS A 192 -1.71 -45.86 -2.25
CA LYS A 192 -2.82 -46.78 -1.91
C LYS A 192 -2.87 -48.02 -2.79
N ALA A 193 -2.62 -47.90 -4.09
CA ALA A 193 -2.62 -49.04 -5.01
C ALA A 193 -1.42 -49.98 -4.80
N GLU A 194 -0.29 -49.48 -4.26
CA GLU A 194 0.87 -50.28 -3.87
C GLU A 194 0.67 -50.99 -2.51
N GLU A 195 -0.12 -50.42 -1.58
CA GLU A 195 -0.49 -51.04 -0.31
C GLU A 195 -1.56 -52.15 -0.44
N ASP A 196 -2.50 -52.03 -1.39
CA ASP A 196 -3.56 -53.03 -1.65
C ASP A 196 -3.09 -54.27 -2.44
N TYR A 197 -1.80 -54.38 -2.76
CA TYR A 197 -1.25 -55.62 -3.32
C TYR A 197 -1.19 -56.69 -2.22
N PRO A 198 -1.89 -57.84 -2.34
CA PRO A 198 -1.75 -58.90 -1.36
C PRO A 198 -0.31 -59.40 -1.40
N ALA A 199 0.41 -59.25 -0.29
CA ALA A 199 1.68 -59.93 -0.09
C ALA A 199 1.43 -61.41 -0.36
N SER A 200 2.01 -61.93 -1.45
CA SER A 200 1.86 -63.33 -1.83
C SER A 200 2.41 -64.16 -0.67
N ASP A 201 1.50 -64.75 0.09
CA ASP A 201 1.79 -65.66 1.18
C ASP A 201 2.40 -66.93 0.55
N ASN A 202 3.72 -66.91 0.33
CA ASN A 202 4.47 -68.08 -0.10
C ASN A 202 4.64 -69.02 1.10
N SER A 203 3.53 -69.57 1.58
CA SER A 203 3.51 -70.76 2.42
C SER A 203 3.72 -72.00 1.53
N ILE A 204 4.93 -72.17 0.98
CA ILE A 204 5.34 -73.48 0.45
C ILE A 204 5.88 -74.28 1.64
N ARG A 205 4.97 -75.01 2.29
CA ARG A 205 5.33 -76.20 3.07
C ARG A 205 5.87 -77.25 2.10
N ARG A 206 7.13 -77.63 2.25
CA ARG A 206 7.63 -79.02 2.13
C ARG A 206 8.96 -79.15 2.81
#